data_AF-A0A9P8N878-F1
#
_entry.id   AF-A0A9P8N878-F1
#
_cell.length_a   1.000
_cell.length_b   1.000
_cell.length_c   1.000
_cell.angle_alpha   90.00
_cell.angle_beta   90.00
_cell.angle_gamma   90.00
#
_symmetry.space_group_name_H-M   'P 1'
#
loop_
_entity.id
_entity.type
_entity.pdbx_description
1 polymer ?
#
loop_
_entity_poly.entity_id
_entity_poly.type
_entity_poly.pdbx_seq_one_letter_code
_entity_poly.pdbx_strand_id
1 'polypeptide(L)'
;MVQDRLRAFGGFHSLDPAREKPRYKLLCDACVKGDLFYIIFHQLFCLWSTNREVAYTWLVPERAVVDSVFGLLLQVLRRNSDLPAIHLHWFASFPLGFKDVAGFVPRRQIHDVLSQINFFLQHFVTGWGRVLANIDERRYPPLVCEFQSVLMCTSPVLQWVLFTSSRRRLGIEDVAAYELYRLFTTDRNNESRHGNGSAESCPNSQALFASICAVVPEHGECPVPRHMGPSDDSSDDVSFGHVHVSVFQRVRVPRAPQFQQRQQPRQCIRH
;
A
#
# COMPACT_ATOMS: atom_id res chain seq x y z
N MET A 1 18.26 4.11 -3.29
CA MET A 1 17.43 5.06 -4.07
C MET A 1 16.54 5.96 -3.23
N VAL A 2 15.49 5.46 -2.56
CA VAL A 2 14.65 6.33 -1.70
C VAL A 2 15.48 6.97 -0.58
N GLN A 3 16.38 6.20 0.04
CA GLN A 3 17.32 6.71 1.06
C GLN A 3 18.29 7.77 0.48
N ASP A 4 18.81 7.57 -0.73
CA ASP A 4 19.71 8.54 -1.37
C ASP A 4 18.97 9.84 -1.68
N ARG A 5 17.70 9.75 -2.12
CA ARG A 5 16.83 10.91 -2.30
C ARG A 5 16.60 11.65 -0.99
N LEU A 6 16.34 10.94 0.11
CA LEU A 6 16.18 11.55 1.43
C LEU A 6 17.47 12.26 1.87
N ARG A 7 18.63 11.64 1.67
CA ARG A 7 19.93 12.26 1.98
C ARG A 7 20.15 13.56 1.22
N ALA A 8 19.73 13.62 -0.05
CA ALA A 8 19.83 14.83 -0.87
C ALA A 8 19.02 16.02 -0.32
N PHE A 9 18.03 15.77 0.56
CA PHE A 9 17.24 16.81 1.23
C PHE A 9 17.61 16.99 2.71
N GLY A 10 18.77 16.50 3.15
CA GLY A 10 19.18 16.59 4.55
C GLY A 10 18.56 15.54 5.47
N GLY A 11 17.93 14.51 4.91
CA GLY A 11 17.35 13.37 5.64
C GLY A 11 15.85 13.49 5.90
N PHE A 12 15.30 12.48 6.56
CA PHE A 12 13.86 12.37 6.79
C PHE A 12 13.31 13.49 7.68
N HIS A 13 14.11 13.99 8.64
CA HIS A 13 13.68 15.03 9.58
C HIS A 13 13.40 16.37 8.91
N SER A 14 14.12 16.68 7.84
CA SER A 14 14.01 17.94 7.08
C SER A 14 12.75 18.06 6.22
N LEU A 15 12.00 16.96 6.06
CA LEU A 15 10.76 16.95 5.30
C LEU A 15 9.59 17.54 6.10
N ASP A 16 8.65 18.17 5.38
CA ASP A 16 7.38 18.63 5.92
C ASP A 16 6.62 17.45 6.58
N PRO A 17 6.31 17.52 7.88
CA PRO A 17 5.71 16.41 8.61
C PRO A 17 4.27 16.10 8.21
N ALA A 18 3.52 17.09 7.72
CA ALA A 18 2.12 16.93 7.36
C ALA A 18 1.93 16.41 5.93
N ARG A 19 2.87 16.73 5.02
CA ARG A 19 2.71 16.54 3.57
C ARG A 19 3.70 15.55 2.99
N GLU A 20 5.00 15.73 3.29
CA GLU A 20 6.08 14.99 2.64
C GLU A 20 6.43 13.70 3.39
N LYS A 21 6.62 13.78 4.72
CA LYS A 21 6.98 12.63 5.56
C LYS A 21 6.03 11.44 5.37
N PRO A 22 4.69 11.60 5.33
CA PRO A 22 3.79 10.46 5.16
C PRO A 22 4.02 9.71 3.84
N ARG A 23 4.31 10.43 2.75
CA ARG A 23 4.52 9.85 1.41
C ARG A 23 5.82 9.08 1.33
N TYR A 24 6.90 9.68 1.84
CA TYR A 24 8.19 8.99 1.92
C TYR A 24 8.12 7.78 2.85
N LYS A 25 7.41 7.87 3.98
CA LYS A 25 7.23 6.75 4.89
C LYS A 25 6.54 5.57 4.22
N LEU A 26 5.41 5.80 3.53
CA LEU A 26 4.70 4.73 2.81
C LEU A 26 5.58 4.10 1.72
N LEU A 27 6.34 4.91 0.98
CA LEU A 27 7.23 4.41 -0.06
C LEU A 27 8.41 3.61 0.52
N CYS A 28 9.01 4.08 1.62
CA CYS A 28 10.02 3.34 2.36
C CYS A 28 9.48 2.01 2.89
N ASP A 29 8.28 2.03 3.48
CA ASP A 29 7.60 0.84 3.98
C ASP A 29 7.35 -0.17 2.86
N ALA A 30 6.95 0.29 1.67
CA ALA A 30 6.76 -0.56 0.51
C ALA A 30 8.09 -1.18 0.03
N CYS A 31 9.18 -0.40 0.00
CA CYS A 31 10.50 -0.92 -0.33
C CYS A 31 10.97 -1.99 0.67
N VAL A 32 10.78 -1.77 1.98
CA VAL A 32 11.15 -2.74 3.02
C VAL A 32 10.34 -4.03 2.90
N LYS A 33 9.05 -3.92 2.58
CA LYS A 33 8.15 -5.08 2.43
C LYS A 33 8.24 -5.77 1.06
N GLY A 34 9.02 -5.23 0.11
CA GLY A 34 9.05 -5.73 -1.27
C GLY A 34 7.72 -5.54 -2.02
N ASP A 35 6.90 -4.57 -1.61
CA ASP A 35 5.58 -4.31 -2.18
C ASP A 35 5.70 -3.55 -3.51
N LEU A 36 6.07 -4.29 -4.56
CA LEU A 36 6.21 -3.75 -5.92
C LEU A 36 4.89 -3.19 -6.45
N PHE A 37 3.75 -3.75 -6.05
CA PHE A 37 2.45 -3.21 -6.38
C PHE A 37 2.35 -1.76 -5.91
N TYR A 38 2.56 -1.49 -4.62
CA TYR A 38 2.44 -0.12 -4.11
C TYR A 38 3.44 0.82 -4.77
N ILE A 39 4.68 0.36 -4.96
CA ILE A 39 5.73 1.19 -5.54
C ILE A 39 5.36 1.64 -6.95
N ILE A 40 4.94 0.72 -7.82
CA ILE A 40 4.55 1.04 -9.21
C ILE A 40 3.22 1.80 -9.22
N PHE A 41 2.25 1.40 -8.41
CA PHE A 41 0.98 2.11 -8.26
C PHE A 41 1.21 3.57 -7.86
N HIS A 42 2.06 3.83 -6.87
CA HIS A 42 2.38 5.17 -6.40
C HIS A 42 3.03 6.02 -7.49
N GLN A 43 3.92 5.41 -8.30
CA GLN A 43 4.49 6.07 -9.47
C GLN A 43 3.38 6.53 -10.43
N LEU A 44 2.51 5.61 -10.83
CA LEU A 44 1.43 5.86 -11.79
C LEU A 44 0.45 6.92 -11.27
N PHE A 45 0.14 6.88 -9.97
CA PHE A 45 -0.70 7.87 -9.31
C PHE A 45 -0.09 9.29 -9.35
N CYS A 46 1.21 9.40 -9.10
CA CYS A 46 1.93 10.68 -9.19
C CYS A 46 2.11 11.15 -10.64
N LEU A 47 2.39 10.21 -11.55
CA LEU A 47 2.51 10.46 -12.97
C LEU A 47 1.18 10.94 -13.54
N TRP A 48 0.06 10.35 -13.17
CA TRP A 48 -1.26 10.81 -13.60
C TRP A 48 -1.54 12.26 -13.21
N SER A 49 -1.04 12.73 -12.06
CA SER A 49 -1.21 14.14 -11.66
C SER A 49 -0.30 15.11 -12.42
N THR A 50 0.79 14.64 -13.02
CA THR A 50 1.78 15.49 -13.71
C THR A 50 1.69 15.40 -15.23
N ASN A 51 1.39 14.20 -15.75
CA ASN A 51 1.21 13.91 -17.17
C ASN A 51 0.28 12.69 -17.34
N ARG A 52 -1.02 12.95 -17.49
CA ARG A 52 -2.06 11.92 -17.66
C ARG A 52 -1.84 11.04 -18.88
N GLU A 53 -1.47 11.63 -20.01
CA GLU A 53 -1.30 10.89 -21.27
C GLU A 53 -0.25 9.79 -21.12
N VAL A 54 0.89 10.09 -20.49
CA VAL A 54 1.91 9.07 -20.22
C VAL A 54 1.41 8.05 -19.22
N ALA A 55 0.68 8.44 -18.16
CA ALA A 55 0.12 7.47 -17.22
C ALA A 55 -0.82 6.46 -17.90
N TYR A 56 -1.66 6.93 -18.84
CA TYR A 56 -2.56 6.06 -19.58
C TYR A 56 -1.84 5.04 -20.46
N THR A 57 -0.61 5.31 -20.94
CA THR A 57 0.13 4.31 -21.74
C THR A 57 0.55 3.08 -20.94
N TRP A 58 0.53 3.15 -19.61
CA TRP A 58 0.88 2.03 -18.72
C TRP A 58 -0.35 1.25 -18.21
N LEU A 59 -1.55 1.79 -18.44
CA LEU A 59 -2.78 1.29 -17.85
C LEU A 59 -3.71 0.75 -18.95
N VAL A 60 -4.33 -0.39 -18.68
CA VAL A 60 -5.30 -1.02 -19.59
C VAL A 60 -6.73 -0.47 -19.43
N PRO A 61 -7.22 -0.13 -18.22
CA PRO A 61 -8.56 0.40 -18.05
C PRO A 61 -8.79 1.69 -18.85
N GLU A 62 -10.05 1.95 -19.20
CA GLU A 62 -10.45 3.20 -19.86
C GLU A 62 -10.03 4.42 -19.05
N ARG A 63 -9.69 5.51 -19.75
CA ARG A 63 -9.23 6.77 -19.14
C ARG A 63 -10.21 7.27 -18.06
N ALA A 64 -11.51 7.17 -18.32
CA ALA A 64 -12.56 7.56 -17.37
C ALA A 64 -12.54 6.72 -16.07
N VAL A 65 -12.23 5.41 -16.17
CA VAL A 65 -12.07 4.55 -14.99
C VAL A 65 -10.84 4.96 -14.19
N VAL A 66 -9.71 5.16 -14.87
CA VAL A 66 -8.46 5.61 -14.23
C VAL A 66 -8.67 6.94 -13.51
N ASP A 67 -9.29 7.92 -14.19
CA ASP A 67 -9.56 9.25 -13.65
C ASP A 67 -10.48 9.20 -12.43
N SER A 68 -11.52 8.38 -12.49
CA SER A 68 -12.47 8.19 -11.38
C SER A 68 -11.77 7.58 -10.17
N VAL A 69 -11.01 6.50 -10.37
CA VAL A 69 -10.32 5.80 -9.27
C VAL A 69 -9.24 6.68 -8.65
N PHE A 70 -8.38 7.30 -9.46
CA PHE A 70 -7.37 8.20 -8.94
C PHE A 70 -7.97 9.46 -8.31
N GLY A 71 -9.08 9.97 -8.84
CA GLY A 71 -9.89 11.02 -8.21
C GLY A 71 -10.35 10.65 -6.79
N LEU A 72 -10.89 9.44 -6.62
CA LEU A 72 -11.27 8.91 -5.30
C LEU A 72 -10.06 8.73 -4.39
N LEU A 73 -8.95 8.21 -4.92
CA LEU A 73 -7.74 7.95 -4.13
C LEU A 73 -7.01 9.22 -3.68
N LEU A 74 -7.25 10.38 -4.31
CA LEU A 74 -6.78 11.68 -3.79
C LEU A 74 -7.39 12.01 -2.41
N GLN A 75 -8.57 11.48 -2.08
CA GLN A 75 -9.19 11.66 -0.76
C GLN A 75 -8.54 10.76 0.29
N VAL A 76 -8.07 9.58 -0.13
CA VAL A 76 -7.47 8.55 0.74
C VAL A 76 -5.98 8.82 0.99
N LEU A 77 -5.22 9.09 -0.09
CA LEU A 77 -3.77 9.26 -0.06
C LEU A 77 -3.34 10.71 0.19
N ARG A 78 -4.28 11.65 0.36
CA ARG A 78 -4.10 13.11 0.20
C ARG A 78 -3.82 13.53 -1.23
N ARG A 79 -4.02 14.82 -1.53
CA ARG A 79 -3.89 15.32 -2.89
C ARG A 79 -2.43 15.47 -3.28
N ASN A 80 -2.10 15.12 -4.53
CA ASN A 80 -0.76 15.32 -5.06
C ASN A 80 -0.42 16.82 -5.21
N SER A 81 -1.44 17.69 -5.32
CA SER A 81 -1.27 19.15 -5.32
C SER A 81 -0.77 19.71 -3.99
N ASP A 82 -0.88 18.94 -2.89
CA ASP A 82 -0.40 19.38 -1.57
C ASP A 82 1.12 19.18 -1.42
N LEU A 83 1.77 18.44 -2.34
CA LEU A 83 3.21 18.21 -2.35
C LEU A 83 3.95 19.27 -3.18
N PRO A 84 5.16 19.69 -2.76
CA PRO A 84 6.03 20.48 -3.64
C PRO A 84 6.36 19.73 -4.93
N ALA A 85 6.41 20.47 -6.04
CA ALA A 85 6.60 19.92 -7.39
C ALA A 85 7.86 19.04 -7.50
N ILE A 86 8.92 19.36 -6.75
CA ILE A 86 10.18 18.60 -6.76
C ILE A 86 10.04 17.18 -6.19
N HIS A 87 9.16 16.98 -5.21
CA HIS A 87 8.86 15.64 -4.68
C HIS A 87 7.94 14.89 -5.62
N LEU A 88 6.88 15.56 -6.11
CA LEU A 88 5.92 14.95 -7.02
C LEU A 88 6.57 14.47 -8.33
N HIS A 89 7.44 15.28 -8.94
CA HIS A 89 8.14 14.91 -10.17
C HIS A 89 9.08 13.71 -9.95
N TRP A 90 9.76 13.67 -8.80
CA TRP A 90 10.59 12.53 -8.44
C TRP A 90 9.75 11.26 -8.24
N PHE A 91 8.63 11.35 -7.54
CA PHE A 91 7.70 10.23 -7.36
C PHE A 91 7.11 9.73 -8.68
N ALA A 92 6.79 10.62 -9.63
CA ALA A 92 6.30 10.25 -10.96
C ALA A 92 7.35 9.49 -11.81
N SER A 93 8.63 9.70 -11.51
CA SER A 93 9.74 9.02 -12.19
C SER A 93 10.20 7.75 -11.46
N PHE A 94 9.98 7.63 -10.16
CA PHE A 94 10.39 6.47 -9.38
C PHE A 94 9.31 5.38 -9.34
N PRO A 95 9.61 4.10 -9.60
CA PRO A 95 10.94 3.55 -9.87
C PRO A 95 11.30 3.41 -11.36
N LEU A 96 10.31 3.34 -12.27
CA LEU A 96 10.52 2.86 -13.65
C LEU A 96 11.23 3.86 -14.57
N GLY A 97 11.28 5.14 -14.21
CA GLY A 97 12.03 6.17 -14.93
C GLY A 97 13.54 6.12 -14.69
N PHE A 98 14.01 5.30 -13.75
CA PHE A 98 15.43 5.14 -13.44
C PHE A 98 15.98 3.88 -14.14
N LYS A 99 16.96 4.07 -15.03
CA LYS A 99 17.59 2.99 -15.81
C LYS A 99 18.12 1.85 -14.95
N ASP A 100 18.59 2.16 -13.74
CA ASP A 100 19.17 1.17 -12.83
C ASP A 100 18.11 0.20 -12.27
N VAL A 101 16.85 0.63 -12.06
CA VAL A 101 15.81 -0.26 -11.49
C VAL A 101 15.34 -1.32 -12.48
N ALA A 102 15.32 -0.98 -13.78
CA ALA A 102 15.02 -1.93 -14.84
C ALA A 102 16.02 -3.11 -14.88
N GLY A 103 17.20 -2.96 -14.29
CA GLY A 103 18.18 -4.05 -14.12
C GLY A 103 17.94 -4.95 -12.90
N PHE A 104 17.22 -4.47 -11.87
CA PHE A 104 17.01 -5.22 -10.61
C PHE A 104 15.67 -5.96 -10.55
N VAL A 105 14.64 -5.46 -11.23
CA VAL A 105 13.31 -6.10 -11.26
C VAL A 105 13.07 -6.69 -12.66
N PRO A 106 12.88 -8.02 -12.78
CA PRO A 106 12.60 -8.65 -14.06
C PRO A 106 11.37 -8.04 -14.76
N ARG A 107 11.46 -7.81 -16.08
CA ARG A 107 10.36 -7.25 -16.89
C ARG A 107 9.05 -8.00 -16.72
N ARG A 108 9.11 -9.33 -16.60
CA ARG A 108 7.93 -10.17 -16.33
C ARG A 108 7.23 -9.79 -15.03
N GLN A 109 7.99 -9.56 -13.97
CA GLN A 109 7.43 -9.18 -12.67
C GLN A 109 6.76 -7.81 -12.73
N ILE A 110 7.32 -6.85 -13.48
CA ILE A 110 6.70 -5.54 -13.72
C ILE A 110 5.36 -5.73 -14.47
N HIS A 111 5.33 -6.57 -15.50
CA HIS A 111 4.11 -6.87 -16.24
C HIS A 111 3.02 -7.53 -15.37
N ASP A 112 3.41 -8.48 -14.52
CA ASP A 112 2.49 -9.15 -13.60
C ASP A 112 1.91 -8.16 -12.58
N VAL A 113 2.74 -7.26 -12.05
CA VAL A 113 2.29 -6.20 -11.13
C VAL A 113 1.38 -5.19 -11.82
N LEU A 114 1.68 -4.77 -13.05
CA LEU A 114 0.81 -3.89 -13.83
C LEU A 114 -0.56 -4.55 -14.07
N SER A 115 -0.57 -5.86 -14.35
CA SER A 115 -1.82 -6.62 -14.50
C SER A 115 -2.63 -6.58 -13.20
N GLN A 116 -2.00 -6.79 -12.03
CA GLN A 116 -2.67 -6.66 -10.74
C GLN A 116 -3.21 -5.25 -10.49
N ILE A 117 -2.45 -4.21 -10.82
CA ILE A 117 -2.90 -2.81 -10.70
C ILE A 117 -4.13 -2.58 -11.59
N ASN A 118 -4.12 -3.06 -12.83
CA ASN A 118 -5.26 -2.93 -13.74
C ASN A 118 -6.52 -3.61 -13.18
N PHE A 119 -6.40 -4.83 -12.66
CA PHE A 119 -7.52 -5.50 -11.98
C PHE A 119 -8.03 -4.72 -10.78
N PHE A 120 -7.12 -4.22 -9.94
CA PHE A 120 -7.46 -3.36 -8.81
C PHE A 120 -8.25 -2.12 -9.25
N LEU A 121 -7.79 -1.38 -10.26
CA LEU A 121 -8.49 -0.18 -10.74
C LEU A 121 -9.91 -0.49 -11.22
N GLN A 122 -10.09 -1.57 -11.98
CA GLN A 122 -11.42 -1.99 -12.46
C GLN A 122 -12.36 -2.39 -11.33
N HIS A 123 -11.85 -3.05 -10.30
CA HIS A 123 -12.67 -3.47 -9.15
C HIS A 123 -12.90 -2.32 -8.17
N PHE A 124 -11.96 -1.38 -8.07
CA PHE A 124 -12.07 -0.25 -7.16
C PHE A 124 -13.22 0.70 -7.56
N VAL A 125 -13.37 0.98 -8.86
CA VAL A 125 -14.37 1.94 -9.35
C VAL A 125 -15.81 1.54 -9.00
N THR A 126 -16.11 0.24 -8.97
CA THR A 126 -17.45 -0.29 -8.63
C THR A 126 -17.53 -0.83 -7.21
N GLY A 127 -16.42 -1.33 -6.66
CA GLY A 127 -16.38 -1.99 -5.35
C GLY A 127 -16.20 -1.03 -4.17
N TRP A 128 -15.50 0.10 -4.35
CA TRP A 128 -15.16 0.97 -3.22
C TRP A 128 -16.39 1.57 -2.53
N GLY A 129 -17.38 2.02 -3.31
CA GLY A 129 -18.65 2.51 -2.77
C GLY A 129 -19.39 1.45 -1.94
N ARG A 130 -19.37 0.19 -2.38
CA ARG A 130 -19.98 -0.93 -1.64
C ARG A 130 -19.24 -1.21 -0.32
N VAL A 131 -17.91 -1.19 -0.34
CA VAL A 131 -17.10 -1.33 0.88
C VAL A 131 -17.43 -0.21 1.87
N LEU A 132 -17.54 1.03 1.39
CA LEU A 132 -17.88 2.18 2.24
C LEU A 132 -19.30 2.06 2.84
N ALA A 133 -20.30 1.65 2.06
CA ALA A 133 -21.65 1.43 2.56
C ALA A 133 -21.68 0.33 3.65
N ASN A 134 -20.96 -0.78 3.42
CA ASN A 134 -20.89 -1.88 4.37
C ASN A 134 -20.26 -1.45 5.70
N ILE A 135 -19.18 -0.65 5.68
CA ILE A 135 -18.54 -0.19 6.92
C ILE A 135 -19.40 0.82 7.68
N ASP A 136 -20.15 1.67 6.96
CA ASP A 136 -21.06 2.63 7.58
C ASP A 136 -22.22 1.88 8.29
N GLU A 137 -22.69 0.76 7.73
CA GLU A 137 -23.70 -0.11 8.35
C GLU A 137 -23.15 -0.88 9.55
N ARG A 138 -22.01 -1.57 9.39
CA ARG A 138 -21.49 -2.50 10.42
C ARG A 138 -20.57 -1.85 11.46
N ARG A 139 -20.20 -0.58 11.28
CA ARG A 139 -19.42 0.25 12.23
C ARG A 139 -18.04 -0.28 12.64
N TYR A 140 -17.36 -1.03 11.76
CA TYR A 140 -15.92 -1.31 11.90
C TYR A 140 -15.22 -1.14 10.53
N PRO A 141 -13.88 -1.02 10.46
CA PRO A 141 -13.19 -0.85 9.17
C PRO A 141 -13.20 -2.12 8.29
N PRO A 142 -12.83 -2.04 7.00
CA PRO A 142 -12.71 -3.21 6.11
C PRO A 142 -11.65 -4.20 6.59
N LEU A 143 -11.95 -5.49 6.43
CA LEU A 143 -11.02 -6.58 6.69
C LEU A 143 -10.07 -6.82 5.50
N VAL A 144 -9.00 -7.59 5.70
CA VAL A 144 -8.07 -7.92 4.62
C VAL A 144 -8.75 -8.75 3.54
N CYS A 145 -9.59 -9.72 3.94
CA CYS A 145 -10.41 -10.52 3.03
C CYS A 145 -11.26 -9.64 2.10
N GLU A 146 -11.82 -8.53 2.59
CA GLU A 146 -12.64 -7.62 1.77
C GLU A 146 -11.80 -6.83 0.75
N PHE A 147 -10.61 -6.37 1.14
CA PHE A 147 -9.71 -5.70 0.18
C PHE A 147 -9.25 -6.64 -0.94
N GLN A 148 -9.02 -7.90 -0.63
CA GLN A 148 -8.58 -8.89 -1.62
C GLN A 148 -9.74 -9.37 -2.49
N SER A 149 -10.88 -9.72 -1.90
CA SER A 149 -12.02 -10.30 -2.64
C SER A 149 -12.87 -9.26 -3.37
N VAL A 150 -13.00 -8.04 -2.84
CA VAL A 150 -13.86 -6.99 -3.45
C VAL A 150 -13.04 -6.06 -4.32
N LEU A 151 -11.87 -5.62 -3.86
CA LEU A 151 -11.06 -4.63 -4.58
C LEU A 151 -9.90 -5.24 -5.36
N MET A 152 -9.63 -6.54 -5.23
CA MET A 152 -8.45 -7.19 -5.82
C MET A 152 -7.13 -6.49 -5.43
N CYS A 153 -7.10 -5.88 -4.25
CA CYS A 153 -5.94 -5.13 -3.78
C CYS A 153 -4.94 -6.10 -3.14
N THR A 154 -3.82 -6.37 -3.82
CA THR A 154 -2.76 -7.25 -3.34
C THR A 154 -1.70 -6.53 -2.51
N SER A 155 -1.66 -5.20 -2.57
CA SER A 155 -0.65 -4.40 -1.85
C SER A 155 -0.94 -4.29 -0.35
N PRO A 156 -0.08 -4.83 0.53
CA PRO A 156 -0.22 -4.63 1.97
C PRO A 156 -0.14 -3.16 2.39
N VAL A 157 0.66 -2.35 1.70
CA VAL A 157 0.77 -0.92 2.01
C VAL A 157 -0.51 -0.17 1.62
N LEU A 158 -1.07 -0.42 0.44
CA LEU A 158 -2.31 0.24 0.00
C LEU A 158 -3.51 -0.21 0.83
N GLN A 159 -3.63 -1.50 1.12
CA GLN A 159 -4.65 -2.03 2.04
C GLN A 159 -4.58 -1.33 3.41
N TRP A 160 -3.38 -1.09 3.95
CA TRP A 160 -3.21 -0.38 5.21
C TRP A 160 -3.67 1.09 5.13
N VAL A 161 -3.36 1.75 4.02
CA VAL A 161 -3.83 3.12 3.75
C VAL A 161 -5.36 3.17 3.70
N LEU A 162 -5.99 2.27 2.94
CA LEU A 162 -7.45 2.19 2.82
C LEU A 162 -8.11 1.87 4.15
N PHE A 163 -7.54 0.95 4.93
CA PHE A 163 -7.97 0.64 6.28
C PHE A 163 -7.95 1.87 7.18
N THR A 164 -6.82 2.58 7.21
CA THR A 164 -6.64 3.78 8.04
C THR A 164 -7.62 4.88 7.65
N SER A 165 -7.82 5.10 6.35
CA SER A 165 -8.80 6.05 5.84
C SER A 165 -10.23 5.68 6.26
N SER A 166 -10.58 4.40 6.18
CA SER A 166 -11.91 3.89 6.55
C SER A 166 -12.16 3.99 8.06
N ARG A 167 -11.15 3.65 8.88
CA ARG A 167 -11.20 3.83 10.33
C ARG A 167 -11.45 5.29 10.72
N ARG A 168 -10.72 6.22 10.09
CA ARG A 168 -10.89 7.66 10.34
C ARG A 168 -12.28 8.16 9.93
N ARG A 169 -12.82 7.65 8.82
CA ARG A 169 -14.20 7.95 8.40
C ARG A 169 -15.22 7.54 9.47
N LEU A 170 -14.97 6.45 10.19
CA LEU A 170 -15.83 5.97 11.27
C LEU A 170 -15.62 6.72 12.61
N GLY A 171 -14.72 7.69 12.68
CA GLY A 171 -14.43 8.44 13.92
C GLY A 171 -13.74 7.61 15.00
N ILE A 172 -13.18 6.45 14.66
CA ILE A 172 -12.50 5.58 15.64
C ILE A 172 -11.09 6.13 15.87
N GLU A 173 -10.76 6.55 17.09
CA GLU A 173 -9.46 7.18 17.47
C GLU A 173 -8.62 6.36 18.47
N ASP A 174 -7.40 6.87 18.73
CA ASP A 174 -6.35 6.46 19.69
C ASP A 174 -6.32 5.00 20.17
N VAL A 175 -7.01 4.68 21.27
CA VAL A 175 -6.83 3.39 21.95
C VAL A 175 -7.34 2.23 21.10
N ALA A 176 -8.54 2.39 20.53
CA ALA A 176 -9.10 1.39 19.63
C ALA A 176 -8.30 1.29 18.33
N ALA A 177 -7.68 2.38 17.88
CA ALA A 177 -6.85 2.39 16.68
C ALA A 177 -5.70 1.39 16.73
N TYR A 178 -5.02 1.30 17.87
CA TYR A 178 -3.88 0.42 18.06
C TYR A 178 -4.30 -1.06 18.07
N GLU A 179 -5.36 -1.41 18.78
CA GLU A 179 -5.85 -2.80 18.81
C GLU A 179 -6.43 -3.23 17.46
N LEU A 180 -7.18 -2.35 16.78
CA LEU A 180 -7.63 -2.59 15.41
C LEU A 180 -6.47 -2.77 14.43
N TYR A 181 -5.39 -2.02 14.60
CA TYR A 181 -4.18 -2.20 13.80
C TYR A 181 -3.51 -3.55 14.04
N ARG A 182 -3.38 -3.98 15.30
CA ARG A 182 -2.83 -5.30 15.66
C ARG A 182 -3.67 -6.42 15.07
N LEU A 183 -5.00 -6.29 15.18
CA LEU A 183 -5.92 -7.27 14.64
C LEU A 183 -5.83 -7.32 13.10
N PHE A 184 -5.81 -6.17 12.43
CA PHE A 184 -5.65 -6.09 10.97
C PHE A 184 -4.33 -6.71 10.49
N THR A 185 -3.24 -6.49 11.22
CA THR A 185 -1.93 -7.09 10.89
C THR A 185 -1.96 -8.62 11.09
N THR A 186 -2.65 -9.09 12.12
CA THR A 186 -2.83 -10.51 12.39
C THR A 186 -3.68 -11.18 11.31
N ASP A 187 -4.82 -10.58 10.95
CA ASP A 187 -5.71 -10.99 9.86
C ASP A 187 -4.93 -11.16 8.56
N ARG A 188 -4.13 -10.16 8.17
CA ARG A 188 -3.28 -10.23 6.98
C ARG A 188 -2.31 -11.40 7.00
N ASN A 189 -1.63 -11.60 8.13
CA ASN A 189 -0.64 -12.67 8.26
C ASN A 189 -1.31 -14.05 8.16
N ASN A 190 -2.53 -14.18 8.66
CA ASN A 190 -3.33 -15.40 8.52
C ASN A 190 -3.71 -15.62 7.05
N GLU A 191 -4.26 -14.63 6.37
CA GLU A 191 -4.62 -14.74 4.94
C GLU A 191 -3.41 -15.09 4.06
N SER A 192 -2.24 -14.52 4.36
CA SER A 192 -0.99 -14.80 3.61
C SER A 192 -0.49 -16.22 3.79
N ARG A 193 -0.83 -16.89 4.91
CA ARG A 193 -0.43 -18.27 5.22
C ARG A 193 -1.39 -19.31 4.64
N HIS A 194 -2.66 -18.95 4.42
CA HIS A 194 -3.70 -19.90 4.04
C HIS A 194 -3.91 -20.05 2.53
N GLY A 195 -3.14 -19.37 1.67
CA GLY A 195 -3.07 -19.63 0.22
C GLY A 195 -4.42 -19.96 -0.44
N ASN A 196 -5.22 -18.93 -0.73
CA ASN A 196 -6.61 -19.03 -1.21
C ASN A 196 -7.59 -19.66 -0.19
N GLY A 197 -8.10 -18.82 0.71
CA GLY A 197 -9.51 -18.81 1.10
C GLY A 197 -10.06 -20.08 1.75
N SER A 198 -9.69 -20.33 3.01
CA SER A 198 -10.65 -20.96 3.91
C SER A 198 -11.63 -19.89 4.40
N ALA A 199 -12.92 -20.08 4.14
CA ALA A 199 -14.00 -19.17 4.54
C ALA A 199 -14.14 -18.97 6.07
N GLU A 200 -13.32 -19.65 6.87
CA GLU A 200 -13.31 -19.62 8.34
C GLU A 200 -12.48 -18.48 8.94
N SER A 201 -11.57 -17.86 8.16
CA SER A 201 -10.70 -16.77 8.65
C SER A 201 -11.46 -15.46 8.83
N CYS A 202 -12.34 -15.12 7.88
CA CYS A 202 -13.05 -13.84 7.86
C CYS A 202 -14.12 -13.72 9.01
N PRO A 203 -14.91 -14.74 9.38
CA PRO A 203 -15.92 -14.63 10.46
C PRO A 203 -15.32 -14.37 11.86
N ASN A 204 -14.19 -15.00 12.19
CA ASN A 204 -13.53 -14.80 13.48
C ASN A 204 -12.95 -13.38 13.58
N SER A 205 -12.34 -12.89 12.51
CA SER A 205 -11.88 -11.51 12.42
C SER A 205 -13.06 -10.53 12.55
N GLN A 206 -14.18 -10.76 11.85
CA GLN A 206 -15.38 -9.91 11.95
C GLN A 206 -15.87 -9.75 13.39
N ALA A 207 -16.00 -10.85 14.14
CA ALA A 207 -16.46 -10.80 15.53
C ALA A 207 -15.51 -10.00 16.45
N LEU A 208 -14.19 -10.16 16.27
CA LEU A 208 -13.18 -9.43 17.05
C LEU A 208 -13.17 -7.93 16.71
N PHE A 209 -13.27 -7.58 15.43
CA PHE A 209 -13.36 -6.19 15.00
C PHE A 209 -14.63 -5.51 15.53
N ALA A 210 -15.77 -6.19 15.45
CA ALA A 210 -17.03 -5.69 15.97
C ALA A 210 -16.96 -5.48 17.50
N SER A 211 -16.37 -6.43 18.24
CA SER A 211 -16.20 -6.34 19.69
C SER A 211 -15.36 -5.12 20.09
N ILE A 212 -14.22 -4.88 19.44
CA ILE A 212 -13.37 -3.71 19.74
C ILE A 212 -14.11 -2.41 19.44
N CYS A 213 -14.82 -2.33 18.31
CA CYS A 213 -15.52 -1.10 17.91
C CYS A 213 -16.76 -0.82 18.78
N ALA A 214 -17.44 -1.85 19.29
CA ALA A 214 -18.61 -1.68 20.17
C ALA A 214 -18.26 -1.10 21.55
N VAL A 215 -17.00 -1.17 21.97
CA VAL A 215 -16.52 -0.63 23.26
C VAL A 215 -16.05 0.83 23.13
N VAL A 216 -15.94 1.35 21.90
CA VAL A 216 -15.62 2.76 21.69
C VAL A 216 -16.88 3.58 21.98
N PRO A 217 -16.86 4.49 22.97
CA PRO A 217 -18.01 5.35 23.22
C PRO A 217 -18.31 6.16 21.95
N GLU A 218 -19.58 6.21 21.55
CA GLU A 218 -20.02 7.15 20.52
C GLU A 218 -19.69 8.56 21.03
N HIS A 219 -18.61 9.16 20.52
CA HIS A 219 -18.37 10.58 20.77
C HIS A 219 -19.54 11.33 20.14
N GLY A 220 -20.40 11.85 21.03
CA GLY A 220 -21.56 12.64 20.69
C GLY A 220 -21.21 13.80 19.76
N GLU A 221 -22.20 14.13 18.93
CA GLU A 221 -22.27 15.27 18.02
C GLU A 221 -21.28 16.41 18.37
N CYS A 222 -20.23 16.57 17.57
CA CYS A 222 -19.43 17.79 17.62
C CYS A 222 -20.28 18.97 17.09
N PRO A 223 -20.46 20.06 17.87
CA PRO A 223 -21.18 21.23 17.40
C PRO A 223 -20.38 21.96 16.32
N VAL A 224 -21.10 22.41 15.29
CA VAL A 224 -20.57 23.20 14.16
C VAL A 224 -19.72 24.37 14.66
N PRO A 225 -18.44 24.51 14.24
CA PRO A 225 -17.64 25.66 14.65
C PRO A 225 -18.11 26.92 13.93
N ARG A 226 -18.64 27.88 14.70
CA ARG A 226 -18.67 29.30 14.28
C ARG A 226 -17.24 29.84 14.30
N HIS A 227 -16.91 30.63 13.28
CA HIS A 227 -15.67 31.39 13.11
C HIS A 227 -14.92 31.77 14.41
N MET A 228 -13.66 31.37 14.51
CA MET A 228 -12.59 32.14 15.15
C MET A 228 -11.25 31.88 14.44
N GLY A 229 -10.43 32.93 14.37
CA GLY A 229 -9.17 33.01 13.63
C GLY A 229 -8.01 32.22 14.25
N PRO A 230 -6.77 32.48 13.79
CA PRO A 230 -5.68 31.52 13.86
C PRO A 230 -5.10 31.45 15.27
N SER A 231 -4.86 30.24 15.73
CA SER A 231 -4.01 29.97 16.88
C SER A 231 -3.14 28.79 16.52
N ASP A 232 -1.83 29.04 16.56
CA ASP A 232 -0.78 28.05 16.59
C ASP A 232 -1.10 27.02 17.68
N ASP A 233 -1.09 25.74 17.33
CA ASP A 233 -0.69 24.74 18.31
C ASP A 233 0.09 23.61 17.65
N SER A 234 1.33 23.54 18.11
CA SER A 234 2.33 22.53 17.86
C SER A 234 2.15 21.41 18.88
N SER A 235 2.37 20.18 18.42
CA SER A 235 2.50 18.93 19.19
C SER A 235 1.24 18.07 19.15
N ASP A 236 1.32 16.96 18.42
CA ASP A 236 1.17 15.66 19.06
C ASP A 236 1.87 14.58 18.24
N ASP A 237 2.96 14.11 18.87
CA ASP A 237 3.92 13.14 18.41
C ASP A 237 3.42 11.75 18.84
N VAL A 238 2.62 11.09 17.99
CA VAL A 238 2.31 9.67 18.20
C VAL A 238 3.49 8.85 17.72
N SER A 239 4.39 8.64 18.67
CA SER A 239 5.55 7.76 18.63
C SER A 239 5.20 6.41 18.01
N PHE A 240 5.71 6.15 16.81
CA PHE A 240 5.62 4.86 16.15
C PHE A 240 6.61 3.90 16.80
N GLY A 241 6.12 2.74 17.22
CA GLY A 241 6.91 1.66 17.83
C GLY A 241 8.29 1.50 17.21
N HIS A 242 9.29 1.71 18.05
CA HIS A 242 10.71 1.59 17.78
C HIS A 242 11.01 0.13 17.38
N VAL A 243 11.20 -0.15 16.09
CA VAL A 243 11.86 -1.39 15.67
C VAL A 243 13.35 -1.10 15.53
N HIS A 244 14.09 -1.59 16.52
CA HIS A 244 15.54 -1.51 16.64
C HIS A 244 16.22 -1.94 15.33
N VAL A 245 16.92 -1.02 14.67
CA VAL A 245 17.76 -1.32 13.50
C VAL A 245 19.07 -1.90 14.03
N SER A 246 19.19 -3.23 14.03
CA SER A 246 20.48 -3.90 14.21
C SER A 246 20.85 -4.71 12.96
N VAL A 247 21.86 -4.16 12.26
CA VAL A 247 22.96 -4.82 11.55
C VAL A 247 22.61 -6.02 10.65
N PHE A 248 22.63 -5.78 9.34
CA PHE A 248 22.76 -6.80 8.31
C PHE A 248 24.04 -7.63 8.51
N GLN A 249 23.91 -8.88 8.97
CA GLN A 249 24.89 -9.92 8.65
C GLN A 249 24.63 -10.44 7.24
N ARG A 250 25.71 -10.51 6.45
CA ARG A 250 25.75 -11.01 5.08
C ARG A 250 25.15 -12.41 4.98
N VAL A 251 24.00 -12.54 4.32
CA VAL A 251 23.50 -13.84 3.86
C VAL A 251 24.34 -14.26 2.65
N ARG A 252 25.19 -15.29 2.84
CA ARG A 252 25.84 -16.00 1.74
C ARG A 252 24.78 -16.81 0.98
N VAL A 253 24.71 -16.61 -0.32
CA VAL A 253 23.89 -17.43 -1.24
C VAL A 253 24.54 -18.83 -1.36
N PRO A 254 23.80 -19.94 -1.20
CA PRO A 254 24.32 -21.28 -1.46
C PRO A 254 24.55 -21.48 -2.97
N ARG A 255 25.70 -22.04 -3.34
CA ARG A 255 25.97 -22.52 -4.71
C ARG A 255 25.01 -23.67 -5.04
N ALA A 256 24.36 -23.59 -6.21
CA ALA A 256 23.58 -24.69 -6.78
C ALA A 256 24.49 -25.90 -7.13
N PRO A 257 24.00 -27.14 -7.01
CA PRO A 257 24.76 -28.34 -7.37
C PRO A 257 24.89 -28.47 -8.90
N GLN A 258 26.11 -28.80 -9.34
CA GLN A 258 26.43 -29.15 -10.72
C GLN A 258 25.76 -30.47 -11.10
N PHE A 259 24.88 -30.45 -12.11
CA PHE A 259 24.39 -31.66 -12.75
C PHE A 259 25.50 -32.27 -13.61
N GLN A 260 26.01 -33.43 -13.17
CA GLN A 260 26.93 -34.28 -13.91
C GLN A 260 26.22 -34.87 -15.14
N GLN A 261 26.68 -34.53 -16.34
CA GLN A 261 26.30 -35.20 -17.59
C GLN A 261 26.69 -36.69 -17.51
N ARG A 262 25.68 -37.57 -17.40
CA ARG A 262 25.86 -38.99 -17.70
C ARG A 262 25.93 -39.18 -19.22
N GLN A 263 27.10 -39.57 -19.71
CA GLN A 263 27.29 -40.12 -21.05
C GLN A 263 26.54 -41.45 -21.16
N GLN A 264 25.69 -41.59 -22.20
CA GLN A 264 25.12 -42.88 -22.60
C GLN A 264 26.06 -43.55 -23.61
N PRO A 265 26.37 -44.86 -23.46
CA PRO A 265 27.11 -45.60 -24.48
C PRO A 265 26.21 -46.03 -25.64
N ARG A 266 26.71 -45.81 -26.87
CA ARG A 266 26.16 -46.31 -28.14
C ARG A 266 26.24 -47.83 -28.16
N GLN A 267 25.10 -48.51 -28.33
CA GLN A 267 25.10 -49.92 -28.74
C GLN A 267 25.14 -50.01 -30.27
N CYS A 268 26.17 -50.71 -30.76
CA CYS A 268 26.34 -51.11 -32.15
C CYS A 268 25.33 -52.22 -32.50
N ILE A 269 24.58 -52.03 -33.59
CA ILE A 269 23.87 -53.11 -34.28
C ILE A 269 24.87 -53.72 -35.29
N ARG A 270 25.17 -55.01 -35.12
CA ARG A 270 25.92 -55.81 -36.11
C ARG A 270 24.97 -56.28 -37.21
N HIS A 271 25.42 -56.15 -38.46
CA HIS A 271 25.18 -57.13 -39.53
C HIS A 271 26.41 -58.03 -39.61
#